data_AF-A0A2P4YHY5-F1
#
_entry.id   AF-A0A2P4YHY5-F1
#
_cell.length_a   1.000
_cell.length_b   1.000
_cell.length_c   1.000
_cell.angle_alpha   90.00
_cell.angle_beta   90.00
_cell.angle_gamma   90.00
#
_symmetry.space_group_name_H-M   'P 1'
#
loop_
_entity.id
_entity.type
_entity.pdbx_description
1 polymer ?
#
loop_
_entity_poly.entity_id
_entity_poly.type
_entity_poly.pdbx_seq_one_letter_code
_entity_poly.pdbx_strand_id
1 'polypeptide(L)' 'MKSKPYRSLVGSLMYLTCVTRPDIAVAVIKLSRFLENSRQRHWDAGIKLVHYLLKSKDTLEPIY' A
#
# COMPACT_ATOMS: atom_id res chain seq x y z
N MET A 1 -19.07 11.57 -8.71
CA MET A 1 -18.19 11.06 -7.64
C MET A 1 -17.33 9.93 -8.22
N LYS A 2 -16.00 10.08 -8.30
CA LYS A 2 -15.15 8.95 -8.74
C LYS A 2 -15.16 7.90 -7.62
N SER A 3 -15.68 6.71 -7.94
CA SER A 3 -15.55 5.55 -7.05
C SER A 3 -14.06 5.32 -6.78
N LYS A 4 -13.69 5.17 -5.50
CA LYS A 4 -12.30 4.95 -5.12
C LYS A 4 -11.84 3.61 -5.68
N PRO A 5 -10.76 3.55 -6.48
CA PRO A 5 -10.33 2.30 -7.12
C PRO A 5 -9.54 1.42 -6.12
N TYR A 6 -10.18 0.99 -5.04
CA TYR A 6 -9.54 0.26 -3.94
C TYR A 6 -8.88 -1.04 -4.40
N ARG A 7 -9.55 -1.82 -5.27
CA ARG A 7 -8.97 -3.03 -5.89
C ARG A 7 -7.67 -2.75 -6.64
N SER A 8 -7.63 -1.66 -7.42
CA SER A 8 -6.43 -1.27 -8.15
C SER A 8 -5.31 -0.85 -7.20
N LEU A 9 -5.61 -0.08 -6.16
CA LEU A 9 -4.64 0.29 -5.12
C LEU A 9 -4.01 -0.96 -4.48
N VAL A 10 -4.84 -1.91 -4.02
CA VAL A 10 -4.36 -3.14 -3.39
C VAL A 10 -3.56 -3.99 -4.37
N GLY A 11 -3.97 -4.07 -5.65
CA GLY A 11 -3.22 -4.77 -6.69
C GLY A 11 -1.82 -4.20 -6.90
N SER A 12 -1.68 -2.88 -6.99
CA SER A 12 -0.38 -2.22 -7.10
C SER A 12 0.49 -2.45 -5.86
N LEU A 13 -0.09 -2.40 -4.66
CA LEU A 13 0.64 -2.70 -3.42
C LEU A 13 1.08 -4.16 -3.35
N MET A 14 0.26 -5.10 -3.83
CA MET A 14 0.61 -6.52 -3.91
C MET A 14 1.78 -6.75 -4.86
N TYR A 15 1.80 -6.07 -6.01
CA TYR A 15 2.94 -6.11 -6.92
C TYR A 15 4.23 -5.64 -6.23
N LEU A 16 4.18 -4.51 -5.54
CA LEU A 16 5.33 -3.99 -4.78
C LEU A 16 5.82 -4.98 -3.72
N THR A 17 4.90 -5.66 -3.01
CA THR A 17 5.27 -6.67 -2.01
C THR A 17 6.03 -7.84 -2.59
N CYS A 18 5.66 -8.28 -3.80
CA CYS A 18 6.31 -9.42 -4.45
C CYS A 18 7.68 -9.07 -5.04
N VAL A 19 7.88 -7.83 -5.49
CA VAL A 19 9.07 -7.45 -6.29
C VAL A 19 10.15 -6.76 -5.47
N THR A 20 9.79 -5.72 -4.69
CA THR A 20 10.79 -4.80 -4.11
C THR A 20 10.62 -4.48 -2.63
N ARG A 21 9.44 -4.72 -2.06
CA ARG A 21 9.04 -4.20 -0.74
C ARG A 21 8.26 -5.24 0.08
N PRO A 22 8.91 -6.35 0.50
CA PRO A 22 8.25 -7.36 1.33
C PRO A 22 7.91 -6.86 2.75
N ASP A 23 8.54 -5.77 3.20
CA ASP A 23 8.29 -5.07 4.46
C ASP A 23 6.83 -4.67 4.66
N ILE A 24 6.10 -4.40 3.58
CA ILE A 24 4.68 -4.02 3.64
C ILE A 24 3.70 -5.20 3.45
N ALA A 25 4.18 -6.44 3.27
CA ALA A 25 3.35 -7.59 2.93
C ALA A 25 2.21 -7.83 3.92
N VAL A 26 2.48 -7.73 5.23
CA VAL A 26 1.47 -7.92 6.28
C VAL A 26 0.35 -6.88 6.18
N ALA A 27 0.68 -5.64 5.82
CA ALA A 27 -0.31 -4.57 5.65
C ALA A 27 -1.19 -4.83 4.41
N VAL A 28 -0.58 -5.27 3.30
CA VAL A 28 -1.30 -5.57 2.06
C VAL A 28 -2.23 -6.78 2.22
N ILE A 29 -1.78 -7.84 2.90
CA ILE A 29 -2.61 -9.01 3.20
C ILE A 29 -3.85 -8.61 4.03
N LYS A 30 -3.72 -7.65 4.95
CA LYS A 30 -4.86 -7.15 5.71
C LYS A 30 -5.83 -6.35 4.85
N LEU A 31 -5.32 -5.53 3.92
CA LEU A 31 -6.14 -4.74 3.00
C LEU A 31 -6.87 -5.60 1.96
N SER A 32 -6.25 -6.68 1.47
CA SER A 32 -6.85 -7.58 0.48
C SER A 32 -8.08 -8.34 0.99
N ARG A 33 -8.28 -8.42 2.31
CA ARG A 33 -9.50 -9.00 2.91
C ARG A 33 -10.75 -8.14 2.68
N PHE A 34 -10.59 -6.86 2.32
CA PHE A 34 -11.69 -5.91 2.19
C PHE A 34 -11.90 -5.39 0.76
N LEU A 35 -11.56 -6.19 -0.25
CA LEU A 35 -11.65 -5.77 -1.66
C LEU A 35 -13.09 -5.48 -2.14
N GLU A 36 -14.08 -6.14 -1.55
CA GLU A 36 -15.50 -5.99 -1.93
C GLU A 36 -16.24 -4.98 -1.04
N ASN A 37 -15.88 -4.92 0.25
CA ASN A 37 -16.53 -4.06 1.25
C ASN A 37 -15.53 -3.09 1.89
N SER A 38 -14.84 -2.30 1.07
CA SER A 38 -13.86 -1.34 1.57
C SER A 38 -14.56 -0.14 2.22
N ARG A 39 -14.29 0.09 3.52
CA ARG A 39 -14.73 1.32 4.20
C ARG A 39 -13.68 2.41 4.07
N GLN A 40 -14.06 3.65 4.39
CA GLN A 40 -13.16 4.81 4.42
C GLN A 40 -11.86 4.54 5.19
N ARG A 41 -11.95 3.87 6.34
CA ARG A 41 -10.78 3.49 7.16
C ARG A 41 -9.75 2.65 6.39
N HIS A 42 -10.20 1.80 5.46
CA HIS A 42 -9.32 0.92 4.68
C HIS A 42 -8.67 1.69 3.53
N TRP A 43 -9.40 2.64 2.94
CA TRP A 43 -8.83 3.58 1.99
C TRP A 43 -7.73 4.42 2.66
N ASP A 44 -8.01 5.02 3.81
CA ASP A 44 -7.05 5.87 4.52
C ASP A 44 -5.80 5.07 4.94
N ALA A 45 -5.97 3.82 5.36
CA ALA A 45 -4.86 2.91 5.65
C ALA A 45 -4.01 2.59 4.41
N GLY A 46 -4.64 2.35 3.26
CA GLY A 46 -3.94 2.15 1.98
C GLY A 46 -3.15 3.38 1.56
N ILE A 47 -3.72 4.58 1.69
CA ILE A 47 -3.03 5.84 1.43
C ILE A 47 -1.87 6.07 2.39
N LYS A 48 -2.03 5.76 3.68
CA LYS A 48 -0.94 5.83 4.67
C LYS A 48 0.22 4.90 4.30
N LEU A 49 -0.07 3.71 3.76
CA LEU A 49 0.94 2.76 3.29
C LEU A 49 1.70 3.31 2.08
N VAL A 50 1.00 3.95 1.14
CA VAL A 50 1.65 4.64 0.01
C VAL A 50 2.56 5.77 0.48
N HIS A 51 2.13 6.58 1.45
CA HIS A 51 2.98 7.63 2.02
C HIS A 51 4.21 7.06 2.73
N TYR A 52 4.07 5.92 3.42
CA TYR A 52 5.21 5.23 4.02
C TYR A 52 6.24 4.80 2.96
N LEU A 53 5.77 4.21 1.85
CA LEU A 53 6.62 3.82 0.73
C LEU A 53 7.33 5.01 0.08
N LEU A 54 6.63 6.16 -0.03
CA LEU A 54 7.22 7.37 -0.59
C LEU A 54 8.26 7.97 0.36
N LYS A 55 7.97 8.03 1.66
CA LYS A 55 8.89 8.58 2.66
C LYS A 55 10.14 7.73 2.83
N SER A 56 10.01 6.41 2.71
CA SER A 56 11.14 5.50 2.85
C SER A 56 12.07 5.45 1.62
N LYS A 57 11.79 6.21 0.55
CA LYS A 57 12.78 6.54 -0.49
C LYS A 57 13.83 7.56 -0.03
N ASP A 58 13.55 8.31 1.04
CA ASP A 58 14.40 9.40 1.53
C ASP A 58 15.59 8.92 2.37
N THR A 59 15.50 7.71 2.93
CA THR A 59 16.59 7.04 3.68
C THR A 59 17.43 6.12 2.79
N LEU A 60 17.80 6.60 1.60
CA LEU A 60 19.09 6.19 1.04
C LEU A 60 20.13 7.11 1.66
N GLU A 61 20.45 6.85 2.93
CA GLU A 61 21.71 7.34 3.47
C GLU A 61 22.82 6.83 2.54
N PRO A 62 23.68 7.71 2.01
CA PRO A 62 24.84 7.28 1.24
C PRO A 62 25.75 6.53 2.22
N ILE A 63 25.61 5.20 2.25
CA ILE A 63 26.66 4.34 2.73
C ILE A 63 27.58 4.19 1.51
N TYR A 64 28.77 4.80 1.65
CA TYR A 64 29.78 5.21 0.64
C TYR A 64 29.65 6.65 0.15
#